data_AF-A0A978TUB0-F1
#
_entry.id   AF-A0A978TUB0-F1
#
_cell.length_a   1.000
_cell.length_b   1.000
_cell.length_c   1.000
_cell.angle_alpha   90.00
_cell.angle_beta   90.00
_cell.angle_gamma   90.00
#
_symmetry.space_group_name_H-M   'P 1'
#
loop_
_entity.id
_entity.type
_entity.pdbx_description
1 polymer ?
#
loop_
_entity_poly.entity_id
_entity_poly.type
_entity_poly.pdbx_seq_one_letter_code
_entity_poly.pdbx_strand_id
1 'polypeptide(L)'
;MTRSFLPDRLPDKAKAPTCLIQNPPTPQKEPLKHLLIGSPHAVRSAIHALHVLGYAEVGAWSPFLPTGNPGEVMSILIRQSIAGESVAKSQRD
;
A
#
# COMPACT_ATOMS: atom_id res chain seq x y z
N MET A 1 -28.05 20.94 -61.97
CA MET A 1 -28.89 20.28 -60.94
C MET A 1 -28.78 18.78 -61.14
N THR A 2 -28.46 17.86 -60.24
CA THR A 2 -27.89 17.84 -58.88
C THR A 2 -27.58 16.35 -58.64
N ARG A 3 -26.39 15.98 -58.11
CA ARG A 3 -26.09 14.81 -57.23
C ARG A 3 -26.53 13.37 -57.66
N SER A 4 -25.83 12.27 -57.42
CA SER A 4 -24.61 11.96 -56.67
C SER A 4 -24.19 10.52 -57.03
N PHE A 5 -22.89 10.35 -57.30
CA PHE A 5 -21.96 9.42 -56.64
C PHE A 5 -22.51 8.10 -56.04
N LEU A 6 -22.19 6.98 -56.71
CA LEU A 6 -22.01 5.64 -56.12
C LEU A 6 -20.68 5.58 -55.32
N PRO A 7 -20.33 4.45 -54.68
CA PRO A 7 -20.80 3.90 -53.41
C PRO A 7 -19.69 3.89 -52.34
N ASP A 8 -20.04 3.44 -51.15
CA ASP A 8 -19.20 2.96 -50.03
C ASP A 8 -17.66 3.12 -50.14
N ARG A 9 -17.12 4.02 -49.32
CA ARG A 9 -15.75 3.93 -48.81
C ARG A 9 -15.75 4.29 -47.34
N LEU A 10 -15.90 3.29 -46.48
CA LEU A 10 -15.21 3.30 -45.20
C LEU A 10 -13.72 3.03 -45.46
N PRO A 11 -12.84 3.97 -45.11
CA PRO A 11 -11.56 3.60 -44.57
C PRO A 11 -11.53 3.97 -43.09
N ASP A 12 -11.36 2.91 -42.30
CA ASP A 12 -10.49 2.79 -41.14
C ASP A 12 -9.77 4.06 -40.67
N LYS A 13 -9.60 4.15 -39.34
CA LYS A 13 -8.55 4.92 -38.66
C LYS A 13 -8.92 6.34 -38.20
N ALA A 14 -9.81 6.41 -37.21
CA ALA A 14 -9.72 7.44 -36.18
C ALA A 14 -9.58 6.77 -34.80
N LYS A 15 -8.53 5.98 -34.62
CA LYS A 15 -8.00 5.72 -33.28
C LYS A 15 -7.45 7.06 -32.80
N ALA A 16 -8.28 7.81 -32.08
CA ALA A 16 -7.81 8.95 -31.30
C ALA A 16 -6.56 8.51 -30.54
N PRO A 17 -5.49 9.32 -30.50
CA PRO A 17 -4.45 9.07 -29.52
C PRO A 17 -5.12 9.25 -28.16
N THR A 18 -5.53 8.13 -27.54
CA THR A 18 -5.63 8.07 -26.09
C THR A 18 -4.30 8.58 -25.62
N CYS A 19 -4.27 9.83 -25.16
CA CYS A 19 -3.14 10.36 -24.44
C CYS A 19 -2.98 9.39 -23.28
N LEU A 20 -2.04 8.47 -23.40
CA LEU A 20 -1.67 7.60 -22.30
C LEU A 20 -1.17 8.59 -21.27
N ILE A 21 -2.03 8.93 -20.32
CA ILE A 21 -1.60 9.51 -19.07
C ILE A 21 -0.70 8.41 -18.50
N GLN A 22 0.58 8.51 -18.84
CA GLN A 22 1.62 7.71 -18.22
C GLN A 22 1.63 8.24 -16.80
N ASN A 23 0.79 7.68 -15.94
CA ASN A 23 0.98 7.80 -14.52
C ASN A 23 2.46 7.45 -14.30
N PRO A 24 3.28 8.38 -13.76
CA PRO A 24 4.66 8.04 -13.43
C PRO A 24 4.61 6.76 -12.62
N PRO A 25 5.55 5.81 -12.81
CA PRO A 25 5.55 4.56 -12.08
C PRO A 25 5.47 4.90 -10.60
N THR A 26 4.28 4.72 -10.02
CA THR A 26 4.07 4.99 -8.60
C THR A 26 5.04 4.05 -7.90
N PRO A 27 5.93 4.55 -7.03
CA PRO A 27 6.83 3.69 -6.27
C PRO A 27 6.00 2.54 -5.73
N GLN A 28 6.34 1.31 -6.07
CA GLN A 28 5.56 0.15 -5.68
C GLN A 28 5.61 0.09 -4.15
N LYS A 29 4.56 0.60 -3.51
CA LYS A 29 4.45 0.65 -2.06
C LYS A 29 4.20 -0.77 -1.59
N GLU A 30 5.25 -1.42 -1.11
CA GLU A 30 5.13 -2.74 -0.53
C GLU A 30 4.46 -2.63 0.85
N PRO A 31 3.36 -3.34 1.09
CA PRO A 31 2.67 -3.29 2.37
C PRO A 31 3.49 -4.04 3.43
N LEU A 32 4.07 -3.30 4.39
CA LEU A 32 4.73 -3.83 5.57
C LEU A 32 3.70 -4.08 6.68
N LYS A 33 3.69 -5.31 7.22
CA LYS A 33 2.81 -5.71 8.32
C LYS A 33 3.63 -5.91 9.60
N HIS A 34 3.20 -5.29 10.70
CA HIS A 34 3.72 -5.53 12.04
C HIS A 34 2.72 -6.38 12.81
N LEU A 35 3.21 -7.43 13.45
CA LEU A 35 2.42 -8.34 14.26
C LEU A 35 3.01 -8.33 15.67
N LEU A 36 2.20 -7.91 16.63
CA LEU A 36 2.52 -8.00 18.06
C LEU A 36 1.74 -9.17 18.65
N ILE A 37 2.41 -10.06 19.37
CA ILE A 37 1.80 -11.21 20.06
C ILE A 37 2.33 -11.22 21.49
N GLY A 38 1.44 -11.42 22.45
CA GLY A 38 1.81 -11.56 23.86
C GLY A 38 0.62 -11.38 24.79
N SER A 39 0.89 -11.12 26.07
CA SER A 39 -0.20 -10.83 27.01
C SER A 39 -0.91 -9.53 26.63
N PRO A 40 -2.21 -9.36 26.98
CA PRO A 40 -2.95 -8.12 26.71
C PRO A 40 -2.25 -6.86 27.23
N HIS A 41 -1.57 -6.97 28.37
CA HIS A 41 -0.79 -5.88 28.95
C HIS A 41 0.48 -5.61 28.14
N ALA A 42 1.23 -6.64 27.77
CA ALA A 42 2.46 -6.49 26.99
C ALA A 42 2.19 -5.87 25.60
N VAL A 43 1.17 -6.36 24.88
CA VAL A 43 0.79 -5.83 23.56
C VAL A 43 0.34 -4.38 23.66
N ARG A 44 -0.46 -4.02 24.67
CA ARG A 44 -0.88 -2.63 24.91
C ARG A 44 0.31 -1.72 25.20
N SER A 45 1.21 -2.14 26.09
CA SER A 45 2.42 -1.38 26.43
C SER A 45 3.32 -1.17 25.21
N ALA A 46 3.48 -2.19 24.37
CA ALA A 46 4.23 -2.09 23.12
C ALA A 46 3.60 -1.07 22.14
N ILE A 47 2.27 -1.09 21.97
CA ILE A 47 1.56 -0.12 21.13
C ILE A 47 1.76 1.31 21.63
N HIS A 48 1.64 1.54 22.94
CA HIS A 48 1.90 2.87 23.52
C HIS A 48 3.35 3.31 23.34
N ALA A 49 4.32 2.40 23.54
CA ALA A 49 5.73 2.72 23.32
C ALA A 49 5.99 3.11 21.85
N LEU A 50 5.44 2.37 20.89
CA LEU A 50 5.54 2.68 19.46
C LEU A 50 4.85 4.01 19.11
N HIS A 51 3.76 4.35 19.79
CA HIS A 51 3.11 5.64 19.63
C HIS A 51 3.98 6.80 20.15
N VAL A 52 4.56 6.67 21.34
CA VAL A 52 5.47 7.68 21.91
C VAL A 52 6.71 7.88 21.03
N LEU A 53 7.20 6.81 20.38
CA LEU A 53 8.29 6.88 19.40
C LEU A 53 7.89 7.51 18.07
N GLY A 54 6.63 7.92 17.89
CA GLY A 54 6.11 8.46 16.63
C GLY A 54 6.03 7.41 15.51
N TYR A 55 6.10 6.12 15.85
CA TYR A 55 6.08 5.04 14.87
C TYR A 55 4.69 4.87 14.26
N ALA A 56 3.67 4.74 15.10
CA ALA A 56 2.29 4.55 14.66
C ALA A 56 1.31 5.08 15.71
N GLU A 57 0.17 5.59 15.26
CA GLU A 57 -0.96 5.92 16.12
C GLU A 57 -1.54 4.68 16.81
N VAL A 58 -2.01 4.84 18.06
CA VAL A 58 -2.64 3.74 18.81
C VAL A 58 -3.84 3.17 18.05
N GLY A 59 -4.63 4.04 17.41
CA GLY A 59 -5.79 3.64 16.61
C GLY A 59 -5.46 3.02 15.24
N ALA A 60 -4.19 3.01 14.82
CA ALA A 60 -3.77 2.38 13.56
C ALA A 60 -3.63 0.85 13.68
N TRP A 61 -3.63 0.33 14.91
CA TRP A 61 -3.53 -1.09 15.20
C TRP A 61 -4.90 -1.76 15.17
N SER A 62 -4.94 -3.04 14.77
CA SER A 62 -6.17 -3.84 14.86
C SER A 62 -6.60 -4.02 16.32
N PRO A 63 -7.90 -4.25 16.58
CA PRO A 63 -8.35 -4.74 17.88
C PRO A 63 -7.57 -5.97 18.32
N PHE A 64 -7.50 -6.20 19.64
CA PHE A 64 -6.85 -7.39 20.18
C PHE A 64 -7.62 -8.64 19.77
N LEU A 65 -6.95 -9.50 19.02
CA LEU A 65 -7.48 -10.78 18.59
C LEU A 65 -6.95 -11.86 19.53
N PRO A 66 -7.81 -12.76 20.06
CA PRO A 66 -7.34 -13.90 20.83
C PRO A 66 -6.51 -14.84 19.93
N THR A 67 -5.49 -15.47 20.51
CA THR A 67 -4.73 -16.52 19.82
C THR A 67 -5.20 -17.91 20.26
N GLY A 68 -4.54 -18.97 19.78
CA GLY A 68 -4.78 -20.32 20.28
C GLY A 68 -4.28 -20.55 21.72
N ASN A 69 -3.51 -19.62 22.28
CA ASN A 69 -2.95 -19.72 23.62
C ASN A 69 -3.79 -18.92 24.62
N PRO A 70 -4.19 -19.50 25.77
CA PRO A 70 -4.97 -18.80 26.78
C PRO A 70 -4.16 -17.65 27.38
N GLY A 71 -4.76 -16.46 27.43
CA GLY A 71 -4.10 -15.26 27.96
C GLY A 71 -3.16 -14.56 26.97
N GLU A 72 -3.10 -15.00 25.72
CA GLU A 72 -2.34 -14.35 24.65
C GLU A 72 -3.28 -13.68 23.65
N VAL A 73 -2.89 -12.48 23.22
CA VAL A 73 -3.57 -11.71 22.18
C VAL A 73 -2.57 -11.28 21.12
N MET A 74 -3.10 -10.97 19.95
CA MET A 74 -2.34 -10.37 18.86
C MET A 74 -2.97 -9.06 18.38
N SER A 75 -2.14 -8.18 17.83
CA SER A 75 -2.56 -6.95 17.16
C SER A 75 -1.70 -6.68 15.93
N ILE A 76 -2.32 -6.18 14.87
CA ILE A 76 -1.74 -6.05 13.53
C ILE A 76 -1.76 -4.58 13.11
N LEU A 77 -0.62 -4.09 12.61
CA LEU A 77 -0.50 -2.79 11.93
C LEU A 77 -0.04 -3.02 10.49
N ILE A 78 -0.74 -2.42 9.52
CA ILE A 78 -0.38 -2.49 8.11
C ILE A 78 0.01 -1.08 7.65
N ARG A 79 1.23 -0.92 7.13
CA ARG A 79 1.71 0.34 6.55
C ARG A 79 2.25 0.13 5.15
N GLN A 80 2.26 1.21 4.38
CA GLN A 80 2.85 1.25 3.05
C GLN A 80 4.31 1.67 3.20
N SER A 81 5.27 0.78 2.93
CA SER A 81 6.68 1.13 2.81
C SER A 81 7.05 1.29 1.34
N ILE A 82 7.97 2.20 1.04
CA ILE A 82 8.61 2.20 -0.28
C ILE A 82 9.58 1.01 -0.32
N ALA A 83 9.33 0.04 -1.19
CA ALA A 83 10.32 -0.99 -1.47
C ALA A 83 11.48 -0.34 -2.23
N GLY A 84 12.53 0.06 -1.51
CA GLY A 84 13.65 0.77 -2.13
C GLY A 84 14.65 1.43 -1.19
N GLU A 85 14.33 1.61 0.10
CA GLU A 85 15.36 2.07 1.05
C GLU A 85 16.16 0.88 1.58
N SER A 86 16.99 0.32 0.70
CA SER A 86 18.17 -0.43 1.11
C SER A 86 19.04 0.55 1.90
N VAL A 87 18.90 0.55 3.23
CA VAL A 87 19.81 1.23 4.14
C VAL A 87 21.15 0.50 4.07
N ALA A 88 21.92 0.79 3.02
CA ALA A 88 23.36 0.69 3.05
C ALA A 88 23.88 1.84 3.92
N LYS A 89 23.69 1.73 5.24
CA LYS A 89 24.56 2.40 6.22
C LYS A 89 25.58 1.34 6.62
N SER A 90 26.59 1.12 5.79
CA SER A 90 27.91 1.75 5.94
C SER A 90 28.38 1.67 7.39
N GLN A 91 28.75 0.46 7.79
CA GLN A 91 29.75 0.22 8.83
C GLN A 91 31.12 0.58 8.22
N ARG A 92 31.49 1.85 8.34
CA ARG A 92 32.83 2.47 8.22
C ARG A 92 32.67 3.75 9.08
N ASP A 93 33.41 3.99 10.15
CA ASP A 93 34.79 3.67 10.52
C ASP A 93 34.90 3.10 11.94
#